data_AF-A0A136PMV8-F1
#
_entry.id   AF-A0A136PMV8-F1
#
_cell.length_a   1.000
_cell.length_b   1.000
_cell.length_c   1.000
_cell.angle_alpha   90.00
_cell.angle_beta   90.00
_cell.angle_gamma   90.00
#
_symmetry.space_group_name_H-M   'P 1'
#
loop_
_entity.id
_entity.type
_entity.pdbx_description
1 polymer ?
#
loop_
_entity_poly.entity_id
_entity_poly.type
_entity_poly.pdbx_seq_one_letter_code
_entity_poly.pdbx_strand_id
1 'polypeptide(L)'
;MASLSFGPTDVPDGRAQIEAAVRLIGVRVPALARCNLGNVYEALRPYFLAGWCVRDVLRALDYLPDGRPHPGQGVSWSVRDSPDKTLWALRQRLRMWRWRDRPDQENIMSGWWTEMSKAMAVAKEEQDHRAAIRDEDWARQRADARASDGSARALARRQAEIAAGIAKRARREADQRERARIAAEIAAGKAASRAWQDGQSHRMN
;
A
#
# COMPACT_ATOMS: atom_id res chain seq x y z
N MET A 1 7.68 13.39 2.16
CA MET A 1 7.49 12.43 3.28
C MET A 1 8.73 12.50 4.14
N ALA A 2 8.62 12.87 5.41
CA ALA A 2 9.78 12.90 6.31
C ALA A 2 10.34 11.48 6.45
N SER A 3 11.63 11.30 6.15
CA SER A 3 12.33 10.04 6.39
C SER A 3 12.29 9.76 7.89
N LEU A 4 11.59 8.71 8.31
CA LEU A 4 11.65 8.24 9.69
C LEU A 4 13.07 7.73 9.96
N SER A 5 13.62 8.02 11.15
CA SER A 5 14.99 7.59 11.49
C SER A 5 15.08 6.10 11.88
N PHE A 6 13.98 5.36 11.84
CA PHE A 6 13.89 3.92 12.14
C PHE A 6 12.72 3.31 11.35
N GLY A 7 12.87 2.05 10.94
CA GLY A 7 11.87 1.30 10.18
C GLY A 7 10.75 0.73 11.06
N PRO A 8 9.59 0.37 10.47
CA PRO A 8 8.46 -0.19 11.22
C PRO A 8 8.73 -1.59 11.80
N THR A 9 9.79 -2.26 11.33
CA THR A 9 10.29 -3.55 11.81
C THR A 9 11.38 -3.41 12.88
N ASP A 10 11.92 -2.21 13.05
CA ASP A 10 12.98 -1.97 14.01
C ASP A 10 12.36 -1.69 15.38
N VAL A 11 12.99 -2.19 16.43
CA VAL A 11 12.62 -1.86 17.79
C VAL A 11 13.09 -0.44 18.06
N PRO A 12 12.19 0.51 18.38
CA PRO A 12 12.60 1.87 18.69
C PRO A 12 13.41 1.87 19.99
N ASP A 13 14.64 2.36 19.90
CA ASP A 13 15.57 2.49 21.02
C ASP A 13 15.65 3.96 21.48
N GLY A 14 15.31 4.18 22.75
CA GLY A 14 15.27 5.50 23.35
C GLY A 14 13.98 6.31 23.08
N ARG A 15 13.82 7.37 23.87
CA ARG A 15 12.58 8.16 23.95
C ARG A 15 12.15 8.77 22.61
N ALA A 16 13.10 9.34 21.85
CA ALA A 16 12.79 10.01 20.59
C ALA A 16 12.26 9.04 19.53
N GLN A 17 12.82 7.82 19.46
CA GLN A 17 12.34 6.79 18.53
C GLN A 17 10.97 6.26 18.95
N ILE A 18 10.73 6.09 20.25
CA ILE A 18 9.41 5.68 20.77
C ILE A 18 8.36 6.76 20.47
N GLU A 19 8.65 8.04 20.67
CA GLU A 19 7.71 9.12 20.34
C GLU A 19 7.38 9.16 18.84
N ALA A 20 8.38 8.92 17.97
CA ALA A 20 8.15 8.79 16.55
C ALA A 20 7.38 7.51 16.17
N ALA A 21 7.56 6.41 16.89
CA ALA A 21 6.81 5.16 16.74
C ALA A 21 5.33 5.36 17.09
N VAL A 22 5.05 6.06 18.19
CA VAL A 22 3.70 6.45 18.60
C VAL A 22 3.00 7.27 17.50
N ARG A 23 3.71 8.25 16.90
CA ARG A 23 3.17 9.06 15.80
C ARG A 23 2.85 8.21 14.56
N LEU A 24 3.74 7.28 14.20
CA LEU A 24 3.52 6.35 13.08
C LEU A 24 2.29 5.46 13.30
N ILE A 25 2.12 4.96 14.53
CA ILE A 25 0.93 4.18 14.91
C ILE A 25 -0.33 5.05 14.83
N GLY A 26 -0.27 6.31 15.26
CA GLY A 26 -1.40 7.25 15.17
C GLY A 26 -1.88 7.52 13.74
N VAL A 27 -0.98 7.45 12.73
CA VAL A 27 -1.37 7.54 11.32
C VAL A 27 -2.19 6.32 10.88
N ARG A 28 -1.86 5.13 11.39
CA ARG A 28 -2.55 3.87 11.06
C ARG A 28 -3.80 3.64 11.90
N VAL A 29 -3.85 4.24 13.09
CA VAL A 29 -4.96 4.17 14.02
C VAL A 29 -5.46 5.59 14.31
N PRO A 30 -6.28 6.17 13.42
CA PRO A 30 -6.65 7.60 13.50
C PRO A 30 -7.35 8.01 14.80
N ALA A 31 -8.02 7.07 15.49
CA ALA A 31 -8.62 7.36 16.80
C ALA A 31 -7.58 7.76 17.86
N LEU A 32 -6.33 7.32 17.73
CA LEU A 32 -5.24 7.72 18.63
C LEU A 32 -4.83 9.18 18.44
N ALA A 33 -5.15 9.82 17.31
CA ALA A 33 -4.82 11.22 17.08
C ALA A 33 -5.56 12.18 18.04
N ARG A 34 -6.69 11.74 18.62
CA ARG A 34 -7.44 12.49 19.64
C ARG A 34 -6.96 12.21 21.07
N CYS A 35 -6.08 11.23 21.25
CA CYS A 35 -5.51 10.89 22.55
C CYS A 35 -4.30 11.78 22.85
N ASN A 36 -4.06 12.04 24.14
CA ASN A 36 -2.81 12.67 24.56
C ASN A 36 -1.63 11.77 24.17
N LEU A 37 -0.68 12.31 23.40
CA LEU A 37 0.50 11.58 22.92
C LEU A 37 1.30 10.95 24.06
N GLY A 38 1.41 11.63 25.21
CA GLY A 38 2.07 11.12 26.41
C GLY A 38 1.38 9.90 26.99
N ASN A 39 0.04 9.86 26.96
CA ASN A 39 -0.72 8.69 27.44
C ASN A 39 -0.57 7.49 26.51
N VAL A 40 -0.52 7.74 25.20
CA VAL A 40 -0.26 6.68 24.20
C VAL A 40 1.18 6.19 24.32
N TYR A 41 2.14 7.10 24.52
CA TYR A 41 3.53 6.77 24.80
C TYR A 41 3.64 5.87 26.03
N GLU A 42 3.06 6.23 27.17
CA GLU A 42 3.12 5.38 28.38
C GLU A 42 2.42 4.03 28.20
N ALA A 43 1.36 3.98 27.39
CA ALA A 43 0.69 2.71 27.08
C ALA A 43 1.55 1.79 26.20
N LEU A 44 2.33 2.35 25.27
CA LEU A 44 3.12 1.58 24.30
C LEU A 44 4.57 1.32 24.74
N ARG A 45 5.12 2.20 25.58
CA ARG A 45 6.50 2.13 26.08
C ARG A 45 6.88 0.76 26.64
N PRO A 46 6.07 0.06 27.46
CA PRO A 46 6.41 -1.27 27.95
C PRO A 46 6.62 -2.30 26.83
N TYR A 47 5.87 -2.20 25.73
CA TYR A 47 5.97 -3.12 24.60
C TYR A 47 7.23 -2.86 23.79
N PHE A 48 7.58 -1.59 23.56
CA PHE A 48 8.84 -1.25 22.90
C PHE A 48 10.06 -1.65 23.74
N LEU A 49 10.01 -1.46 25.07
CA LEU A 49 11.04 -1.95 25.99
C LEU A 49 11.11 -3.49 26.03
N ALA A 50 9.99 -4.17 25.77
CA ALA A 50 9.94 -5.62 25.55
C ALA A 50 10.45 -6.04 24.16
N GLY A 51 11.03 -5.12 23.40
CA GLY A 51 11.58 -5.39 22.07
C GLY A 51 10.54 -5.58 20.97
N TRP A 52 9.33 -5.05 21.13
CA TRP A 52 8.35 -5.00 20.05
C TRP A 52 8.70 -3.90 19.06
N CYS A 53 8.46 -4.14 17.78
CA CYS A 53 8.50 -3.07 16.78
C CYS A 53 7.11 -2.47 16.53
N VAL A 54 7.03 -1.40 15.73
CA VAL A 54 5.72 -0.79 15.37
C VAL A 54 4.80 -1.79 14.69
N ARG A 55 5.34 -2.65 13.82
CA ARG A 55 4.59 -3.71 13.14
C ARG A 55 3.94 -4.67 14.14
N ASP A 56 4.66 -5.06 15.19
CA ASP A 56 4.15 -5.96 16.24
C ASP A 56 2.97 -5.35 16.98
N VAL A 57 3.10 -4.07 17.36
CA VAL A 57 2.03 -3.32 18.02
C VAL A 57 0.80 -3.25 17.12
N LEU A 58 0.94 -2.82 15.86
CA LEU A 58 -0.19 -2.73 14.93
C LEU A 58 -0.88 -4.09 14.73
N ARG A 59 -0.10 -5.16 14.63
CA ARG A 59 -0.67 -6.51 14.53
C ARG A 59 -1.47 -6.88 15.78
N ALA A 60 -0.95 -6.60 16.97
CA ALA A 60 -1.66 -6.90 18.21
C ALA A 60 -2.94 -6.08 18.40
N LEU A 61 -2.99 -4.89 17.79
CA LEU A 61 -4.17 -4.04 17.75
C LEU A 61 -5.26 -4.55 16.79
N ASP A 62 -4.88 -5.25 15.73
CA ASP A 62 -5.82 -5.77 14.74
C ASP A 62 -6.25 -7.22 15.03
N TYR A 63 -5.32 -8.04 15.48
CA TYR A 63 -5.54 -9.47 15.66
C TYR A 63 -5.46 -9.88 17.12
N LEU A 64 -6.12 -10.98 17.44
CA LEU A 64 -5.95 -11.76 18.65
C LEU A 64 -4.70 -12.65 18.55
N PRO A 65 -4.17 -13.15 19.68
CA PRO A 65 -2.97 -13.99 19.69
C PRO A 65 -3.08 -15.30 18.90
N ASP A 66 -4.30 -15.80 18.72
CA ASP A 66 -4.61 -16.99 17.90
C ASP A 66 -4.69 -16.68 16.38
N GLY A 67 -4.43 -15.43 16.00
CA GLY A 67 -4.46 -14.96 14.61
C GLY A 67 -5.85 -14.56 14.12
N ARG A 68 -6.90 -14.74 14.92
CA ARG A 68 -8.23 -14.26 14.55
C ARG A 68 -8.30 -12.74 14.65
N PRO A 69 -9.13 -12.08 13.83
CA PRO A 69 -9.41 -10.67 13.99
C PRO A 69 -10.09 -10.40 15.35
N HIS A 70 -9.84 -9.25 15.99
CA HIS A 70 -10.60 -8.84 17.17
C HIS A 70 -12.12 -8.81 16.83
N PRO A 71 -13.01 -9.34 17.69
CA PRO A 71 -14.45 -9.31 17.43
C PRO A 71 -14.92 -7.85 17.24
N GLY A 72 -15.66 -7.62 16.16
CA GLY A 72 -16.02 -6.27 15.69
C GLY A 72 -15.05 -5.67 14.66
N GLN A 73 -14.07 -6.42 14.16
CA GLN A 73 -13.26 -5.98 13.01
C GLN A 73 -14.11 -5.80 11.76
N GLY A 74 -14.10 -4.57 11.26
CA GLY A 74 -15.07 -3.98 10.34
C GLY A 74 -15.64 -2.68 10.90
N VAL A 75 -15.75 -2.58 12.24
CA VAL A 75 -16.01 -1.34 12.95
C VAL A 75 -14.67 -0.78 13.40
N SER A 76 -14.24 0.20 12.63
CA SER A 76 -13.05 1.01 12.82
C SER A 76 -12.84 1.38 14.28
N TRP A 77 -11.57 1.60 14.64
CA TRP A 77 -11.23 2.54 15.70
C TRP A 77 -12.10 3.79 15.52
N SER A 78 -13.20 3.87 16.27
CA SER A 78 -14.22 4.85 15.98
C SER A 78 -13.65 6.19 16.38
N VAL A 79 -13.41 7.06 15.39
CA VAL A 79 -12.91 8.41 15.65
C VAL A 79 -13.87 9.19 16.56
N ARG A 80 -15.13 8.74 16.69
CA ARG A 80 -16.15 9.32 17.58
C ARG A 80 -16.05 8.86 19.03
N ASP A 81 -15.34 7.78 19.33
CA ASP A 81 -15.15 7.33 20.70
C ASP A 81 -14.38 8.37 21.53
N SER A 82 -14.61 8.37 22.85
CA SER A 82 -13.84 9.23 23.75
C SER A 82 -12.36 8.81 23.74
N PRO A 83 -11.42 9.76 23.94
CA PRO A 83 -10.00 9.45 24.06
C PRO A 83 -9.72 8.38 25.13
N ASP A 84 -10.42 8.44 26.27
CA ASP A 84 -10.26 7.47 27.35
C ASP A 84 -10.73 6.07 26.97
N LYS A 85 -11.85 5.95 26.24
CA LYS A 85 -12.33 4.66 25.73
C LYS A 85 -11.38 4.09 24.68
N THR A 86 -10.80 4.95 23.84
CA THR A 86 -9.80 4.57 22.84
C THR A 86 -8.53 4.05 23.50
N LEU A 87 -8.04 4.77 24.53
CA LEU A 87 -6.87 4.38 25.30
C LEU A 87 -7.10 3.10 26.12
N TRP A 88 -8.30 2.94 26.68
CA TRP A 88 -8.71 1.70 27.33
C TRP A 88 -8.70 0.53 26.33
N ALA A 89 -9.30 0.69 25.15
CA ALA A 89 -9.31 -0.33 24.11
C ALA A 89 -7.90 -0.70 23.63
N LEU A 90 -7.03 0.30 23.42
CA LEU A 90 -5.61 0.11 23.12
C LEU A 90 -4.95 -0.81 24.16
N ARG A 91 -5.10 -0.48 25.45
CA ARG A 91 -4.52 -1.27 26.55
C ARG A 91 -5.08 -2.69 26.59
N GLN A 92 -6.40 -2.87 26.44
CA GLN A 92 -7.01 -4.21 26.46
C GLN A 92 -6.53 -5.09 25.31
N ARG A 93 -6.45 -4.55 24.08
CA ARG A 93 -6.00 -5.33 22.93
C ARG A 93 -4.55 -5.76 23.07
N LEU A 94 -3.67 -4.88 23.53
CA LEU A 94 -2.27 -5.22 23.78
C LEU A 94 -2.09 -6.18 24.97
N ARG A 95 -2.94 -6.06 25.99
CA ARG A 95 -2.97 -6.97 27.14
C ARG A 95 -3.20 -8.43 26.71
N MET A 96 -4.10 -8.68 25.76
CA MET A 96 -4.39 -10.05 25.30
C MET A 96 -3.17 -10.77 24.73
N TRP A 97 -2.20 -10.04 24.17
CA TRP A 97 -0.96 -10.61 23.63
C TRP A 97 0.12 -10.84 24.68
N ARG A 98 0.07 -10.12 25.80
CA ARG A 98 1.07 -10.18 26.86
C ARG A 98 0.77 -11.26 27.91
N TRP A 99 -0.49 -11.65 28.08
CA TRP A 99 -0.92 -12.55 29.17
C TRP A 99 -1.74 -13.76 28.70
N ARG A 100 -1.63 -14.15 27.42
CA ARG A 100 -2.35 -15.31 26.86
C ARG A 100 -2.18 -16.59 27.69
N ASP A 101 -1.00 -16.77 28.30
CA ASP A 101 -0.63 -17.99 29.01
C ASP A 101 -0.73 -17.86 30.55
N ARG A 102 -1.35 -16.78 31.07
CA ARG A 102 -1.60 -16.62 32.51
C ARG A 102 -3.09 -16.54 32.81
N PRO A 103 -3.60 -17.29 33.81
CA PRO A 103 -5.00 -17.21 34.22
C PRO A 103 -5.34 -15.79 34.72
N ASP A 104 -6.55 -15.33 34.37
CA ASP A 104 -7.07 -13.95 34.44
C ASP A 104 -7.04 -13.25 35.81
N GLN A 105 -6.53 -13.87 36.88
CA GLN A 105 -6.66 -13.36 38.26
C GLN A 105 -5.44 -12.64 38.82
N GLU A 106 -4.33 -12.58 38.09
CA GLU A 106 -3.15 -11.87 38.59
C GLU A 106 -3.18 -10.41 38.12
N ASN A 107 -3.84 -9.56 38.92
CA ASN A 107 -3.79 -8.10 38.82
C ASN A 107 -2.38 -7.60 39.19
N ILE A 108 -1.37 -7.92 38.36
CA ILE A 108 0.04 -7.59 38.60
C ILE A 108 0.30 -6.17 38.10
N MET A 109 -0.26 -5.20 38.79
CA MET A 109 0.41 -3.93 39.02
C MET A 109 1.29 -3.99 40.29
N SER A 110 1.43 -5.17 40.91
CA SER A 110 2.07 -5.36 42.24
C SER A 110 3.41 -6.12 42.23
N GLY A 111 3.95 -6.51 41.07
CA GLY A 111 5.22 -7.24 40.97
C GLY A 111 6.43 -6.35 40.68
N TRP A 112 7.61 -6.70 41.20
CA TRP A 112 8.86 -5.99 40.95
C TRP A 112 9.28 -6.03 39.47
N TRP A 113 9.82 -4.91 38.97
CA TRP A 113 10.21 -4.64 37.58
C TRP A 113 11.05 -5.74 36.88
N THR A 114 11.79 -6.53 37.66
CA THR A 114 12.64 -7.64 37.21
C THR A 114 11.87 -8.87 36.74
N GLU A 115 10.75 -9.23 37.38
CA GLU A 115 9.90 -10.33 36.91
C GLU A 115 9.14 -9.95 35.64
N MET A 116 8.74 -8.68 35.56
CA MET A 116 8.14 -8.10 34.37
C MET A 116 9.11 -8.16 33.17
N SER A 117 10.38 -7.82 33.37
CA SER A 117 11.41 -7.85 32.33
C SER A 117 11.71 -9.26 31.83
N LYS A 118 11.75 -10.26 32.72
CA LYS A 118 11.94 -11.66 32.34
C LYS A 118 10.77 -12.24 31.55
N ALA A 119 9.53 -11.94 31.97
CA ALA A 119 8.34 -12.37 31.22
C ALA A 119 8.27 -11.72 29.82
N MET A 120 8.73 -10.46 29.70
CA MET A 120 8.81 -9.75 28.43
C MET A 120 9.86 -10.36 27.48
N ALA A 121 10.99 -10.84 27.99
CA ALA A 121 12.02 -11.49 27.18
C ALA A 121 11.53 -12.81 26.57
N VAL A 122 10.83 -13.64 27.34
CA VAL A 122 10.27 -14.92 26.86
C VAL A 122 9.17 -14.68 25.82
N ALA A 123 8.26 -13.74 26.08
CA ALA A 123 7.22 -13.35 25.13
C ALA A 123 7.82 -12.76 23.84
N LYS A 124 8.93 -12.03 23.96
CA LYS A 124 9.69 -11.51 22.81
C LYS A 124 10.27 -12.64 21.96
N GLU A 125 10.93 -13.64 22.55
CA GLU A 125 11.50 -14.76 21.79
C GLU A 125 10.44 -15.53 21.01
N GLU A 126 9.30 -15.81 21.64
CA GLU A 126 8.17 -16.47 20.96
C GLU A 126 7.57 -15.61 19.85
N GLN A 127 7.54 -14.30 20.07
CA GLN A 127 7.02 -13.36 19.09
C GLN A 127 8.00 -13.14 17.93
N ASP A 128 9.29 -13.13 18.19
CA ASP A 128 10.37 -13.03 17.19
C ASP A 128 10.37 -14.30 16.32
N HIS A 129 10.17 -15.47 16.91
CA HIS A 129 10.00 -16.73 16.17
C HIS A 129 8.75 -16.69 15.27
N ARG A 130 7.61 -16.24 15.81
CA ARG A 130 6.40 -16.06 14.99
C ARG A 130 6.58 -14.98 13.93
N ALA A 131 7.31 -13.90 14.23
CA ALA A 131 7.62 -12.82 13.30
C ALA A 131 8.46 -13.32 12.12
N ALA A 132 9.45 -14.19 12.36
CA ALA A 132 10.25 -14.81 11.30
C ALA A 132 9.38 -15.64 10.33
N ILE A 133 8.52 -16.52 10.85
CA ILE A 133 7.56 -17.30 10.03
C ILE A 133 6.66 -16.37 9.20
N ARG A 134 6.24 -15.24 9.79
CA ARG A 134 5.36 -14.25 9.14
C ARG A 134 6.07 -13.44 8.07
N ASP A 135 7.34 -13.14 8.25
CA ASP A 135 8.15 -12.44 7.26
C ASP A 135 8.40 -13.31 6.02
N GLU A 136 8.52 -14.63 6.20
CA GLU A 136 8.56 -15.59 5.10
C GLU A 136 7.24 -15.68 4.33
N ASP A 137 6.08 -15.70 5.02
CA ASP A 137 4.77 -15.69 4.38
C ASP A 137 4.53 -14.38 3.60
N TRP A 138 4.91 -13.24 4.16
CA TRP A 138 4.83 -11.94 3.49
C TRP A 138 5.78 -11.80 2.32
N ALA A 139 6.97 -12.39 2.41
CA ALA A 139 7.91 -12.45 1.29
C ALA A 139 7.32 -13.28 0.14
N ARG A 140 6.70 -14.42 0.45
CA ARG A 140 5.99 -15.26 -0.53
C ARG A 140 4.83 -14.52 -1.18
N GLN A 141 3.93 -13.92 -0.41
CA GLN A 141 2.80 -13.16 -0.97
C GLN A 141 3.25 -11.98 -1.85
N ARG A 142 4.34 -11.28 -1.49
CA ARG A 142 4.91 -10.23 -2.34
C ARG A 142 5.55 -10.77 -3.61
N ALA A 143 6.17 -11.95 -3.56
CA ALA A 143 6.70 -12.60 -4.75
C ALA A 143 5.55 -13.00 -5.71
N ASP A 144 4.49 -13.60 -5.18
CA ASP A 144 3.31 -13.98 -5.96
C ASP A 144 2.60 -12.78 -6.57
N ALA A 145 2.42 -11.70 -5.80
CA ALA A 145 1.87 -10.45 -6.30
C ALA A 145 2.72 -9.86 -7.43
N ARG A 146 4.05 -9.85 -7.29
CA ARG A 146 4.96 -9.36 -8.36
C ARG A 146 4.92 -10.25 -9.60
N ALA A 147 4.79 -11.57 -9.45
CA ALA A 147 4.66 -12.50 -10.57
C ALA A 147 3.34 -12.25 -11.33
N SER A 148 2.23 -12.04 -10.62
CA SER A 148 0.94 -11.66 -11.21
C SER A 148 0.98 -10.29 -11.90
N ASP A 149 1.67 -9.32 -11.30
CA ASP A 149 1.77 -7.96 -11.85
C ASP A 149 2.65 -7.92 -13.11
N GLY A 150 3.69 -8.77 -13.16
CA GLY A 150 4.55 -8.97 -14.33
C GLY A 150 3.79 -9.56 -15.52
N SER A 151 2.91 -10.54 -15.31
CA SER A 151 2.11 -11.14 -16.37
C SER A 151 1.06 -10.17 -16.92
N ALA A 152 0.41 -9.38 -16.04
CA ALA A 152 -0.53 -8.33 -16.43
C ALA A 152 0.13 -7.22 -17.27
N ARG A 153 1.33 -6.75 -16.87
CA ARG A 153 2.09 -5.76 -17.67
C ARG A 153 2.55 -6.30 -19.01
N ALA A 154 2.95 -7.58 -19.07
CA ALA A 154 3.33 -8.21 -20.34
C ALA A 154 2.14 -8.29 -21.31
N LEU A 155 0.95 -8.64 -20.81
CA LEU A 155 -0.28 -8.66 -21.59
C LEU A 155 -0.64 -7.26 -22.11
N ALA A 156 -0.61 -6.25 -21.24
CA ALA A 156 -0.90 -4.86 -21.61
C ALA A 156 0.07 -4.33 -22.69
N ARG A 157 1.37 -4.66 -22.59
CA ARG A 157 2.38 -4.29 -23.59
C ARG A 157 2.10 -4.92 -24.95
N ARG A 158 1.74 -6.21 -24.96
CA ARG A 158 1.39 -6.93 -26.19
C ARG A 158 0.13 -6.35 -26.85
N GLN A 159 -0.88 -5.98 -26.06
CA GLN A 159 -2.08 -5.30 -26.57
C GLN A 159 -1.76 -3.92 -27.15
N ALA A 160 -0.89 -3.15 -26.49
CA ALA A 160 -0.46 -1.84 -26.99
C ALA A 160 0.31 -1.95 -28.32
N GLU A 161 1.17 -2.96 -28.47
CA GLU A 161 1.88 -3.25 -29.73
C GLU A 161 0.93 -3.59 -30.88
N ILE A 162 -0.09 -4.42 -30.60
CA ILE A 162 -1.14 -4.75 -31.58
C ILE A 162 -1.92 -3.50 -31.99
N ALA A 163 -2.35 -2.70 -31.02
CA ALA A 163 -3.09 -1.45 -31.26
C ALA A 163 -2.25 -0.45 -32.07
N ALA A 164 -0.97 -0.28 -31.74
CA ALA A 164 -0.04 0.56 -32.49
C ALA A 164 0.15 0.06 -33.94
N GLY A 165 0.21 -1.26 -34.14
CA GLY A 165 0.26 -1.88 -35.46
C GLY A 165 -0.98 -1.60 -36.32
N ILE A 166 -2.18 -1.65 -35.71
CA ILE A 166 -3.44 -1.31 -36.37
C ILE A 166 -3.46 0.18 -36.74
N ALA A 167 -3.11 1.07 -35.79
CA ALA A 167 -3.08 2.51 -36.03
C ALA A 167 -2.11 2.89 -37.16
N LYS A 168 -0.93 2.26 -37.23
CA LYS A 168 0.05 2.49 -38.29
C LYS A 168 -0.45 2.05 -39.67
N ARG A 169 -1.21 0.94 -39.75
CA ARG A 169 -1.85 0.50 -41.00
C ARG A 169 -2.94 1.48 -41.45
N ALA A 170 -3.82 1.87 -40.54
CA ALA A 170 -4.88 2.85 -40.82
C ALA A 170 -4.31 4.18 -41.33
N ARG A 171 -3.21 4.65 -40.75
CA ARG A 171 -2.52 5.87 -41.20
C ARG A 171 -1.96 5.74 -42.62
N ARG A 172 -1.34 4.60 -42.95
CA ARG A 172 -0.84 4.34 -44.31
C ARG A 172 -1.97 4.28 -45.33
N GLU A 173 -3.09 3.67 -44.99
CA GLU A 173 -4.27 3.63 -45.87
C GLU A 173 -4.85 5.03 -46.10
N ALA A 174 -4.93 5.86 -45.05
CA ALA A 174 -5.35 7.25 -45.18
C ALA A 174 -4.40 8.06 -46.09
N ASP A 175 -3.09 7.94 -45.89
CA ASP A 175 -2.08 8.60 -46.73
C ASP A 175 -2.18 8.14 -48.20
N GLN A 176 -2.46 6.85 -48.44
CA GLN A 176 -2.67 6.33 -49.80
C GLN A 176 -3.94 6.90 -50.45
N ARG A 177 -5.05 6.99 -49.71
CA ARG A 177 -6.29 7.60 -50.20
C ARG A 177 -6.09 9.06 -50.56
N GLU A 178 -5.38 9.82 -49.73
CA GLU A 178 -5.11 11.22 -50.01
C GLU A 178 -4.22 11.40 -51.24
N ARG A 179 -3.18 10.58 -51.40
CA ARG A 179 -2.35 10.58 -52.62
C ARG A 179 -3.14 10.24 -53.86
N ALA A 180 -4.05 9.25 -53.79
CA ALA A 180 -4.92 8.88 -54.90
C ALA A 180 -5.87 10.02 -55.27
N ARG A 181 -6.41 10.73 -54.28
CA ARG A 181 -7.25 11.91 -54.48
C ARG A 181 -6.49 13.04 -55.20
N ILE A 182 -5.29 13.39 -54.71
CA ILE A 182 -4.45 14.43 -55.33
C ILE A 182 -4.10 14.05 -56.77
N ALA A 183 -3.76 12.78 -57.02
CA ALA A 183 -3.46 12.31 -58.38
C ALA A 183 -4.68 12.42 -59.31
N ALA A 184 -5.88 12.12 -58.82
CA ALA A 184 -7.13 12.27 -59.58
C ALA A 184 -7.44 13.74 -59.90
N GLU A 185 -7.25 14.65 -58.95
CA GLU A 185 -7.40 16.10 -59.16
C GLU A 185 -6.42 16.62 -60.24
N ILE A 186 -5.15 16.20 -60.21
CA ILE A 186 -4.15 16.55 -61.23
C ILE A 186 -4.54 15.98 -62.60
N ALA A 187 -5.00 14.73 -62.67
CA ALA A 187 -5.42 14.12 -63.92
C ALA A 187 -6.64 14.83 -64.54
N ALA A 188 -7.63 15.18 -63.72
CA ALA A 188 -8.80 15.95 -64.13
C ALA A 188 -8.40 17.34 -64.64
N GLY A 189 -7.49 18.04 -63.94
CA GLY A 189 -6.95 19.33 -64.39
C GLY A 189 -6.22 19.25 -65.73
N LYS A 190 -5.41 18.20 -65.94
CA LYS A 190 -4.74 17.96 -67.23
C LYS A 190 -5.73 17.66 -68.36
N ALA A 191 -6.77 16.88 -68.10
CA ALA A 191 -7.82 16.58 -69.08
C ALA A 191 -8.60 17.85 -69.49
N ALA A 192 -8.98 18.68 -68.51
CA ALA A 192 -9.65 19.95 -68.76
C ALA A 192 -8.76 20.93 -69.54
N SER A 193 -7.46 21.00 -69.23
CA SER A 193 -6.51 21.84 -69.96
C SER A 193 -6.33 21.39 -71.42
N ARG A 194 -6.26 20.08 -71.69
CA ARG A 194 -6.24 19.56 -73.07
C ARG A 194 -7.50 19.90 -73.83
N ALA A 195 -8.67 19.68 -73.24
CA ALA A 195 -9.95 20.01 -73.87
C ALA A 195 -10.08 21.50 -74.22
N TRP A 196 -9.53 22.39 -73.37
CA TRP A 196 -9.50 23.83 -73.65
C TRP A 196 -8.55 24.19 -74.81
N GLN A 197 -7.36 23.57 -74.86
CA GLN A 197 -6.41 23.77 -75.97
C GLN A 197 -7.01 23.30 -77.31
N ASP A 198 -7.61 22.11 -77.35
CA ASP A 198 -8.24 21.56 -78.55
C ASP A 198 -9.42 22.46 -79.01
N GLY A 199 -10.20 23.00 -78.06
CA GLY A 199 -11.28 23.94 -78.35
C GLY A 199 -10.81 25.31 -78.87
N GLN A 200 -9.61 25.75 -78.51
CA GLN A 200 -9.02 26.98 -79.08
C GLN A 200 -8.45 26.74 -80.48
N SER A 201 -7.81 25.60 -80.72
CA SER A 201 -7.29 25.23 -82.05
C SER A 201 -8.39 25.14 -83.11
N HIS A 202 -9.61 24.73 -82.72
CA HIS A 202 -10.77 24.71 -83.64
C HIS A 202 -11.41 26.08 -83.91
N ARG A 203 -11.06 27.14 -83.16
CA ARG A 203 -11.59 28.51 -83.40
C ARG A 203 -10.68 29.39 -84.28
N MET A 204 -9.50 28.90 -84.63
CA MET A 204 -8.51 29.65 -85.44
C MET A 204 -8.36 29.14 -86.88
N ASN A 205 -9.14 28.13 -87.28
CA ASN A 205 -9.35 27.73 -88.68
C ASN A 205 -10.77 28.10 -89.10
#